data_AF-A0A426RVC8-F1
#
_entry.id   AF-A0A426RVC8-F1
#
_cell.length_a   1.000
_cell.length_b   1.000
_cell.length_c   1.000
_cell.angle_alpha   90.00
_cell.angle_beta   90.00
_cell.angle_gamma   90.00
#
_symmetry.space_group_name_H-M   'P 1'
#
loop_
_entity.id
_entity.type
_entity.pdbx_description
1 polymer ?
#
loop_
_entity_poly.entity_id
_entity_poly.type
_entity_poly.pdbx_seq_one_letter_code
_entity_poly.pdbx_strand_id
1 'polypeptide(L)'
;ESQGTKDSYTRVGFAGLKFGDVGSLDYGRNYGVMYDIGAWTDVLPEFGGDTYGADNFLFQRSSGLATYRNNDFFGLIDGLNFAIQYQGKNGNSKETNNGRDVLGQNGDGWGLSTTYDIGEGFGIGAAMFSSDRTDDQNNSAVLGHGDRATAYSGGLKYDANNIYLAAMYTRSYN
;
A
#
# COMPACT_ATOMS: atom_id res chain seq x y z
N GLU A 1 -8.37 -12.29 -30.51
CA GLU A 1 -9.77 -11.93 -30.26
C GLU A 1 -9.81 -10.59 -29.56
N SER A 2 -10.52 -9.62 -30.13
CA SER A 2 -10.73 -8.30 -29.54
C SER A 2 -12.18 -8.25 -29.05
N GLN A 3 -12.40 -8.62 -27.80
CA GLN A 3 -13.67 -8.43 -27.09
C GLN A 3 -13.46 -7.26 -26.13
N GLY A 4 -14.20 -6.18 -26.34
CA GLY A 4 -14.01 -4.90 -25.66
C GLY A 4 -14.21 -5.00 -24.14
N THR A 5 -13.16 -4.63 -23.42
CA THR A 5 -13.03 -4.61 -21.95
C THR A 5 -13.50 -3.29 -21.33
N LYS A 6 -14.50 -2.63 -21.91
CA LYS A 6 -14.98 -1.33 -21.40
C LYS A 6 -15.46 -1.53 -19.96
N ASP A 7 -14.89 -0.77 -19.03
CA ASP A 7 -15.17 -0.80 -17.59
C ASP A 7 -14.73 -2.06 -16.82
N SER A 8 -13.80 -2.85 -17.38
CA SER A 8 -13.13 -3.94 -16.65
C SER A 8 -11.67 -3.58 -16.35
N TYR A 9 -11.20 -3.90 -15.14
CA TYR A 9 -9.85 -3.59 -14.70
C TYR A 9 -9.28 -4.68 -13.78
N THR A 10 -7.96 -4.87 -13.85
CA THR A 10 -7.24 -5.80 -12.97
C THR A 10 -7.01 -5.14 -11.61
N ARG A 11 -7.51 -5.75 -10.53
CA ARG A 11 -7.26 -5.26 -9.16
C ARG A 11 -5.86 -5.64 -8.70
N VAL A 12 -5.50 -6.92 -8.77
CA VAL A 12 -4.18 -7.45 -8.39
C VAL A 12 -3.68 -8.41 -9.46
N GLY A 13 -2.37 -8.47 -9.63
CA GLY A 13 -1.68 -9.33 -10.59
C GLY A 13 -0.18 -9.31 -10.31
N PHE A 14 0.29 -10.26 -9.52
CA PHE A 14 1.68 -10.36 -9.07
C PHE A 14 2.13 -11.82 -9.02
N ALA A 15 3.44 -12.03 -9.01
CA ALA A 15 4.06 -13.32 -8.77
C ALA A 15 5.07 -13.19 -7.63
N GLY A 16 5.30 -14.26 -6.87
CA GLY A 16 6.22 -14.23 -5.73
C GLY A 16 6.72 -15.59 -5.31
N LEU A 17 7.75 -15.57 -4.46
CA LEU A 17 8.39 -16.72 -3.85
C LEU A 17 8.40 -16.56 -2.33
N LYS A 18 8.20 -17.67 -1.61
CA LYS A 18 8.27 -17.73 -0.14
C LYS A 18 9.37 -18.70 0.27
N PHE A 19 10.21 -18.27 1.22
CA PHE A 19 11.41 -18.97 1.67
C PHE A 19 11.33 -19.34 3.16
N GLY A 20 10.29 -20.09 3.55
CA GLY A 20 10.06 -20.42 4.96
C GLY A 20 10.03 -19.17 5.84
N ASP A 21 10.80 -19.18 6.92
CA ASP A 21 10.88 -18.09 7.90
C ASP A 21 11.75 -16.92 7.44
N VAL A 22 12.51 -17.08 6.35
CA VAL A 22 13.24 -15.96 5.73
C VAL A 22 12.26 -14.95 5.15
N GLY A 23 11.02 -15.32 4.82
CA GLY A 23 9.99 -14.41 4.33
C GLY A 23 9.61 -14.65 2.88
N SER A 24 8.95 -13.67 2.27
CA SER A 24 8.47 -13.73 0.88
C SER A 24 8.87 -12.48 0.11
N LEU A 25 9.11 -12.65 -1.19
CA LEU A 25 9.30 -11.57 -2.14
C LEU A 25 8.31 -11.73 -3.29
N ASP A 26 7.55 -10.68 -3.59
CA ASP A 26 6.63 -10.61 -4.72
C ASP A 26 6.85 -9.36 -5.57
N TYR A 27 6.48 -9.45 -6.84
CA TYR A 27 6.48 -8.33 -7.78
C TYR A 27 5.23 -8.28 -8.66
N GLY A 28 4.64 -7.10 -8.81
CA GLY A 28 3.56 -6.85 -9.77
C GLY A 28 2.61 -5.74 -9.35
N ARG A 29 1.33 -5.87 -9.73
CA ARG A 29 0.25 -5.04 -9.22
C ARG A 29 -0.28 -5.64 -7.92
N ASN A 30 0.02 -5.01 -6.80
CA ASN A 30 -0.33 -5.49 -5.47
C ASN A 30 -0.76 -4.34 -4.57
N TYR A 31 -1.02 -4.60 -3.29
CA TYR A 31 -1.32 -3.57 -2.29
C TYR A 31 -0.04 -2.88 -1.78
N GLY A 32 -0.11 -1.56 -1.68
CA GLY A 32 0.89 -0.74 -1.02
C GLY A 32 0.93 -1.00 0.48
N VAL A 33 2.10 -0.89 1.10
CA VAL A 33 2.33 -1.22 2.52
C VAL A 33 1.50 -0.40 3.51
N MET A 34 0.98 0.77 3.12
CA MET A 34 0.04 1.51 3.98
C MET A 34 -1.25 0.74 4.23
N TYR A 35 -1.66 -0.09 3.27
CA TYR A 35 -2.87 -0.89 3.38
C TYR A 35 -2.73 -2.04 4.37
N ASP A 36 -1.51 -2.36 4.85
CA ASP A 36 -1.33 -3.30 5.96
C ASP A 36 -1.97 -2.79 7.27
N ILE A 37 -2.11 -1.47 7.40
CA ILE A 37 -2.86 -0.80 8.47
C ILE A 37 -4.27 -0.46 8.01
N GLY A 38 -4.41 0.04 6.77
CA GLY A 38 -5.70 0.43 6.22
C GLY A 38 -6.76 -0.66 6.19
N ALA A 39 -6.33 -1.89 5.91
CA ALA A 39 -7.20 -3.06 5.88
C ALA A 39 -7.88 -3.34 7.23
N TRP A 40 -7.35 -2.84 8.35
CA TRP A 40 -7.98 -3.08 9.66
C TRP A 40 -9.31 -2.33 9.79
N THR A 41 -9.48 -1.18 9.13
CA THR A 41 -10.73 -0.40 9.19
C THR A 41 -11.59 -0.55 7.94
N ASP A 42 -11.05 -1.13 6.86
CA ASP A 42 -11.77 -1.41 5.61
C ASP A 42 -12.56 -2.73 5.69
N VAL A 43 -13.50 -2.77 6.64
CA VAL A 43 -14.30 -3.97 7.00
C VAL A 43 -15.80 -3.68 7.08
N LEU A 44 -16.24 -2.55 6.54
CA LEU A 44 -17.66 -2.19 6.54
C LEU A 44 -18.42 -3.02 5.50
N PRO A 45 -19.77 -3.09 5.59
CA PRO A 45 -20.55 -3.92 4.68
C PRO A 45 -20.43 -3.58 3.19
N GLU A 46 -20.09 -2.35 2.83
CA GLU A 46 -20.02 -1.88 1.43
C GLU A 46 -19.14 -0.63 1.28
N PHE A 47 -19.33 0.38 2.14
CA PHE A 47 -18.55 1.63 2.12
C PHE A 47 -17.20 1.45 2.84
N GLY A 48 -16.48 2.55 3.08
CA GLY A 48 -15.20 2.53 3.80
C GLY A 48 -14.01 2.28 2.88
N GLY A 49 -12.81 2.34 3.48
CA GLY A 49 -11.57 2.22 2.72
C GLY A 49 -11.34 3.35 1.73
N ASP A 50 -12.01 4.50 1.88
CA ASP A 50 -12.12 5.58 0.90
C ASP A 50 -11.35 6.86 1.29
N THR A 51 -10.74 6.90 2.48
CA THR A 51 -9.80 7.98 2.85
C THR A 51 -8.56 8.03 1.96
N TYR A 52 -8.23 6.93 1.29
CA TYR A 52 -7.28 6.86 0.18
C TYR A 52 -7.73 5.79 -0.83
N GLY A 53 -7.39 5.97 -2.11
CA GLY A 53 -7.85 5.13 -3.21
C GLY A 53 -6.76 4.31 -3.88
N ALA A 54 -7.18 3.48 -4.84
CA ALA A 54 -6.27 2.78 -5.74
C ALA A 54 -5.39 3.76 -6.51
N ASP A 55 -4.18 3.33 -6.84
CA ASP A 55 -3.26 4.05 -7.72
C ASP A 55 -2.80 5.41 -7.19
N ASN A 56 -2.85 5.58 -5.87
CA ASN A 56 -2.37 6.74 -5.14
C ASN A 56 -1.11 6.36 -4.36
N PHE A 57 0.06 6.52 -5.00
CA PHE A 57 1.37 6.12 -4.45
C PHE A 57 1.34 4.70 -3.84
N LEU A 58 1.64 4.57 -2.53
CA LEU A 58 1.65 3.33 -1.76
C LEU A 58 0.50 3.22 -0.75
N PHE A 59 -0.57 4.00 -0.92
CA PHE A 59 -1.73 3.97 -0.01
C PHE A 59 -2.56 2.69 -0.13
N GLN A 60 -2.75 2.19 -1.36
CA GLN A 60 -3.66 1.08 -1.68
C GLN A 60 -3.09 0.25 -2.83
N ARG A 61 -3.90 -0.38 -3.68
CA ARG A 61 -3.43 -1.12 -4.84
C ARG A 61 -2.64 -0.20 -5.77
N SER A 62 -1.47 -0.63 -6.20
CA SER A 62 -0.68 0.08 -7.19
C SER A 62 0.13 -0.89 -8.05
N SER A 63 0.74 -0.37 -9.11
CA SER A 63 1.50 -1.14 -10.10
C SER A 63 3.01 -0.99 -9.91
N GLY A 64 3.77 -2.03 -10.27
CA GLY A 64 5.23 -2.01 -10.21
C GLY A 64 5.78 -2.08 -8.79
N LEU A 65 5.11 -2.83 -7.91
CA LEU A 65 5.50 -3.01 -6.52
C LEU A 65 6.41 -4.23 -6.39
N ALA A 66 7.60 -4.04 -5.83
CA ALA A 66 8.44 -5.12 -5.30
C ALA A 66 8.27 -5.13 -3.77
N THR A 67 7.69 -6.20 -3.23
CA THR A 67 7.35 -6.26 -1.80
C THR A 67 8.06 -7.44 -1.16
N TYR A 68 8.88 -7.15 -0.16
CA TYR A 68 9.39 -8.16 0.76
C TYR A 68 8.56 -8.13 2.04
N ARG A 69 8.13 -9.30 2.51
CA ARG A 69 7.39 -9.47 3.76
C ARG A 69 8.04 -10.55 4.59
N ASN A 70 8.05 -10.34 5.90
CA ASN A 70 8.49 -11.35 6.85
C ASN A 70 7.48 -11.41 7.99
N ASN A 71 7.06 -12.63 8.31
CA ASN A 71 6.19 -12.90 9.44
C ASN A 71 7.01 -13.46 10.59
N ASP A 72 6.61 -13.14 11.82
CA ASP A 72 7.22 -13.63 13.06
C ASP A 72 8.71 -13.29 13.22
N PHE A 73 9.14 -12.19 12.60
CA PHE A 73 10.50 -11.66 12.59
C PHE A 73 11.57 -12.76 12.48
N PHE A 74 11.55 -13.50 11.37
CA PHE A 74 12.45 -14.62 11.08
C PHE A 74 12.29 -15.82 12.04
N GLY A 75 11.10 -15.99 12.62
CA GLY A 75 10.80 -16.98 13.64
C GLY A 75 11.34 -16.62 15.04
N LEU A 76 11.80 -15.38 15.24
CA LEU A 76 12.39 -14.92 16.50
C LEU A 76 11.37 -14.27 17.44
N ILE A 77 10.34 -13.62 16.89
CA ILE A 77 9.32 -12.90 17.66
C ILE A 77 7.96 -13.22 17.05
N ASP A 78 7.26 -14.17 17.66
CA ASP A 78 5.91 -14.58 17.28
C ASP A 78 4.98 -13.35 17.24
N GLY A 79 4.22 -13.22 16.15
CA GLY A 79 3.26 -12.15 15.92
C GLY A 79 3.86 -10.83 15.41
N LEU A 80 5.18 -10.65 15.41
CA LEU A 80 5.83 -9.44 14.87
C LEU A 80 6.10 -9.58 13.37
N ASN A 81 5.35 -8.85 12.56
CA ASN A 81 5.47 -8.86 11.11
C ASN A 81 6.06 -7.53 10.62
N PHE A 82 6.77 -7.57 9.49
CA PHE A 82 7.18 -6.36 8.79
C PHE A 82 7.19 -6.54 7.27
N ALA A 83 7.08 -5.43 6.56
CA ALA A 83 7.27 -5.37 5.13
C ALA A 83 8.17 -4.22 4.73
N ILE A 84 8.91 -4.43 3.65
CA ILE A 84 9.68 -3.42 2.93
C ILE A 84 9.20 -3.46 1.49
N GLN A 85 8.88 -2.30 0.93
CA GLN A 85 8.34 -2.21 -0.41
C GLN A 85 9.03 -1.12 -1.21
N TYR A 86 9.25 -1.40 -2.49
CA TYR A 86 9.68 -0.44 -3.48
C TYR A 86 8.62 -0.36 -4.59
N GLN A 87 8.41 0.84 -5.10
CA GLN A 87 7.53 1.14 -6.22
C GLN A 87 8.33 1.89 -7.28
N GLY A 88 8.39 1.35 -8.49
CA GLY A 88 8.96 2.07 -9.63
C GLY A 88 8.06 3.20 -10.13
N LYS A 89 8.66 4.20 -10.79
CA LYS A 89 7.95 5.30 -11.44
C LYS A 89 6.85 4.79 -12.38
N ASN A 90 5.66 5.36 -12.24
CA ASN A 90 4.51 5.21 -13.15
C ASN A 90 4.11 6.62 -13.61
N GLY A 91 4.54 7.03 -14.81
CA GLY A 91 4.35 8.38 -15.35
C GLY A 91 3.25 8.47 -16.42
N ASN A 92 3.27 9.53 -17.19
CA ASN A 92 2.40 9.66 -18.37
C ASN A 92 2.83 8.70 -19.50
N SER A 93 2.03 8.61 -20.57
CA SER A 93 2.28 7.72 -21.72
C SER A 93 3.53 8.02 -22.53
N LYS A 94 4.24 9.12 -22.27
CA LYS A 94 5.55 9.44 -22.86
C LYS A 94 6.71 9.01 -21.97
N GLU A 95 6.47 8.88 -20.66
CA GLU A 95 7.50 8.54 -19.68
C GLU A 95 7.56 7.05 -19.36
N THR A 96 6.41 6.38 -19.29
CA THR A 96 6.34 4.95 -18.95
C THR A 96 5.40 4.19 -19.89
N ASN A 97 5.66 2.89 -20.05
CA ASN A 97 4.87 2.00 -20.92
C ASN A 97 3.43 1.77 -20.40
N ASN A 98 3.17 2.07 -19.13
CA ASN A 98 1.89 1.96 -18.43
C ASN A 98 1.27 3.34 -18.13
N GLY A 99 1.42 4.26 -19.09
CA GLY A 99 1.02 5.65 -18.97
C GLY A 99 -0.36 5.88 -18.37
N ARG A 100 -0.46 6.91 -17.52
CA ARG A 100 -1.67 7.22 -16.75
C ARG A 100 -1.93 8.70 -16.55
N ASP A 101 -3.16 9.02 -16.15
CA ASP A 101 -3.57 10.37 -15.74
C ASP A 101 -2.77 10.85 -14.53
N VAL A 102 -2.58 12.17 -14.42
CA VAL A 102 -1.69 12.82 -13.43
C VAL A 102 -1.97 12.41 -11.98
N LEU A 103 -3.23 12.17 -11.61
CA LEU A 103 -3.61 11.76 -10.25
C LEU A 103 -3.28 10.30 -9.94
N GLY A 104 -3.04 9.48 -10.96
CA GLY A 104 -2.50 8.14 -10.81
C GLY A 104 -0.99 8.11 -10.83
N GLN A 105 -0.29 9.16 -11.25
CA GLN A 105 1.16 9.10 -11.40
C GLN A 105 1.89 8.94 -10.06
N ASN A 106 3.08 8.34 -10.11
CA ASN A 106 4.02 8.31 -8.99
C ASN A 106 5.46 8.29 -9.54
N GLY A 107 6.39 8.94 -8.83
CA GLY A 107 7.82 8.71 -9.00
C GLY A 107 8.27 7.40 -8.35
N ASP A 108 9.58 7.20 -8.28
CA ASP A 108 10.15 6.08 -7.52
C ASP A 108 9.87 6.28 -6.03
N GLY A 109 9.55 5.21 -5.32
CA GLY A 109 9.18 5.28 -3.92
C GLY A 109 9.49 4.03 -3.12
N TRP A 110 9.58 4.21 -1.81
CA TRP A 110 9.76 3.13 -0.86
C TRP A 110 8.77 3.25 0.29
N GLY A 111 8.46 2.12 0.91
CA GLY A 111 7.59 2.06 2.07
C GLY A 111 7.97 0.95 3.03
N LEU A 112 7.55 1.12 4.27
CA LEU A 112 7.74 0.20 5.38
C LEU A 112 6.41 0.00 6.10
N SER A 113 6.16 -1.21 6.59
CA SER A 113 5.09 -1.48 7.55
C SER A 113 5.56 -2.47 8.60
N THR A 114 4.95 -2.39 9.77
CA THR A 114 5.08 -3.40 10.81
C THR A 114 3.78 -3.53 11.58
N THR A 115 3.46 -4.76 11.98
CA THR A 115 2.33 -5.08 12.84
C THR A 115 2.79 -6.04 13.91
N TYR A 116 2.20 -5.92 15.10
CA TYR A 116 2.48 -6.82 16.21
C TYR A 116 1.17 -7.23 16.88
N ASP A 117 0.94 -8.54 16.96
CA ASP A 117 -0.05 -9.12 17.86
C ASP A 117 0.51 -9.08 19.29
N ILE A 118 -0.08 -8.22 20.13
CA ILE A 118 0.36 -8.04 21.52
C ILE A 118 -0.39 -8.97 22.49
N GLY A 119 -1.19 -9.91 21.97
CA GLY A 119 -1.95 -10.89 22.73
C GLY A 119 -3.39 -10.49 23.01
N GLU A 120 -4.19 -11.46 23.46
CA GLU A 120 -5.60 -11.28 23.88
C GLU A 120 -6.48 -10.60 22.81
N GLY A 121 -6.18 -10.82 21.53
CA GLY A 121 -6.88 -10.23 20.39
C GLY A 121 -6.46 -8.81 20.00
N PHE A 122 -5.49 -8.21 20.71
CA PHE A 122 -5.02 -6.86 20.41
C PHE A 122 -3.88 -6.85 19.38
N GLY A 123 -4.01 -5.97 18.40
CA GLY A 123 -2.96 -5.70 17.41
C GLY A 123 -2.60 -4.22 17.36
N ILE A 124 -1.32 -3.91 17.24
CA ILE A 124 -0.80 -2.57 16.97
C ILE A 124 0.04 -2.58 15.69
N GLY A 125 -0.03 -1.52 14.90
CA GLY A 125 0.76 -1.45 13.68
C GLY A 125 1.04 -0.03 13.23
N ALA A 126 2.06 0.11 12.41
CA ALA A 126 2.41 1.36 11.75
C ALA A 126 2.89 1.09 10.32
N ALA A 127 2.68 2.06 9.45
CA ALA A 127 3.20 2.06 8.10
C ALA A 127 3.63 3.46 7.68
N MET A 128 4.61 3.54 6.79
CA MET A 128 5.00 4.79 6.16
C MET A 128 5.45 4.56 4.72
N PHE A 129 5.38 5.60 3.92
CA PHE A 129 6.06 5.62 2.63
C PHE A 129 6.59 6.99 2.30
N SER A 130 7.54 7.02 1.36
CA SER A 130 8.00 8.25 0.72
C SER A 130 8.31 7.98 -0.76
N SER A 131 7.57 8.63 -1.64
CA SER A 131 7.70 8.52 -3.10
C SER A 131 7.98 9.87 -3.72
N ASP A 132 8.84 9.93 -4.73
CA ASP A 132 9.03 11.13 -5.51
C ASP A 132 7.72 11.50 -6.24
N ARG A 133 7.47 12.80 -6.40
CA ARG A 133 6.38 13.31 -7.24
C ARG A 133 6.89 13.52 -8.65
N THR A 134 6.02 13.28 -9.63
CA THR A 134 6.33 13.56 -11.03
C THR A 134 6.26 15.05 -11.34
N ASP A 135 6.96 15.47 -12.39
CA ASP A 135 6.91 16.86 -12.85
C ASP A 135 5.49 17.27 -13.25
N ASP A 136 4.73 16.37 -13.86
CA ASP A 136 3.32 16.61 -14.22
C ASP A 136 2.48 16.91 -12.98
N GLN A 137 2.70 16.21 -11.87
CA GLN A 137 1.98 16.44 -10.61
C GLN A 137 2.29 17.81 -10.00
N ASN A 138 3.47 18.37 -10.26
CA ASN A 138 3.86 19.69 -9.76
C ASN A 138 3.57 20.84 -10.72
N ASN A 139 3.42 20.57 -12.02
CA ASN A 139 3.21 21.58 -13.06
C ASN A 139 1.78 21.63 -13.62
N SER A 140 0.96 20.63 -13.33
CA SER A 140 -0.47 20.62 -13.70
C SER A 140 -1.27 21.55 -12.77
N ALA A 141 -2.52 21.85 -13.12
CA ALA A 141 -3.49 22.52 -12.22
C ALA A 141 -3.94 21.64 -11.02
N VAL A 142 -3.09 20.69 -10.60
CA VAL A 142 -3.28 19.78 -9.48
C VAL A 142 -2.84 20.50 -8.20
N LEU A 143 -3.64 20.36 -7.13
CA LEU A 143 -3.31 20.92 -5.83
C LEU A 143 -2.29 20.02 -5.11
N GLY A 144 -1.38 20.65 -4.37
CA GLY A 144 -0.26 19.98 -3.70
C GLY A 144 1.02 20.09 -4.53
N HIS A 145 2.07 20.62 -3.92
CA HIS A 145 3.38 20.78 -4.55
C HIS A 145 4.47 20.31 -3.58
N GLY A 146 5.48 19.66 -4.14
CA GLY A 146 6.64 19.20 -3.40
C GLY A 146 7.40 18.15 -4.19
N ASP A 147 8.62 17.86 -3.75
CA ASP A 147 9.47 16.87 -4.42
C ASP A 147 9.03 15.44 -4.10
N ARG A 148 8.38 15.23 -2.94
CA ARG A 148 7.95 13.90 -2.46
C ARG A 148 6.55 13.91 -1.88
N ALA A 149 5.82 12.82 -2.11
CA ALA A 149 4.65 12.43 -1.35
C ALA A 149 5.07 11.49 -0.22
N THR A 150 4.71 11.83 1.02
CA THR A 150 5.07 11.05 2.22
C THR A 150 3.85 10.87 3.11
N ALA A 151 3.66 9.68 3.65
CA ALA A 151 2.59 9.43 4.62
C ALA A 151 3.06 8.55 5.77
N TYR A 152 2.42 8.73 6.92
CA TYR A 152 2.60 7.95 8.12
C TYR A 152 1.23 7.49 8.62
N SER A 153 1.09 6.21 8.92
CA SER A 153 -0.12 5.62 9.45
C SER A 153 0.18 4.83 10.72
N GLY A 154 -0.71 4.93 11.69
CA GLY A 154 -0.74 4.09 12.88
C GLY A 154 -2.13 3.51 13.07
N GLY A 155 -2.20 2.27 13.53
CA GLY A 155 -3.46 1.58 13.76
C GLY A 155 -3.43 0.73 15.01
N LEU A 156 -4.63 0.55 15.59
CA LEU A 156 -4.92 -0.37 16.67
C LEU A 156 -6.13 -1.18 16.29
N LYS A 157 -6.13 -2.48 16.62
CA LYS A 157 -7.31 -3.33 16.51
C LYS A 157 -7.47 -4.23 17.73
N TYR A 158 -8.70 -4.63 17.96
CA TYR A 158 -9.10 -5.70 18.88
C TYR A 158 -10.05 -6.62 18.11
N ASP A 159 -9.70 -7.90 18.05
CA ASP A 159 -10.44 -8.93 17.32
C ASP A 159 -10.51 -10.22 18.15
N ALA A 160 -11.44 -10.23 19.12
CA ALA A 160 -11.69 -11.38 19.98
C ALA A 160 -13.10 -11.33 20.57
N ASN A 161 -13.59 -12.49 21.02
CA ASN A 161 -14.88 -12.61 21.72
C ASN A 161 -16.09 -12.12 20.88
N ASN A 162 -16.07 -12.39 19.57
CA ASN A 162 -17.08 -11.94 18.59
C ASN A 162 -17.19 -10.41 18.45
N ILE A 163 -16.17 -9.66 18.86
CA ILE A 163 -16.10 -8.21 18.78
C ILE A 163 -14.91 -7.83 17.91
N TYR A 164 -15.17 -6.98 16.92
CA TYR A 164 -14.15 -6.36 16.08
C TYR A 164 -14.17 -4.85 16.28
N LEU A 165 -13.07 -4.28 16.77
CA LEU A 165 -12.87 -2.83 16.90
C LEU A 165 -11.54 -2.48 16.26
N ALA A 166 -11.53 -1.49 15.37
CA ALA A 166 -10.30 -1.00 14.77
C ALA A 166 -10.35 0.51 14.61
N ALA A 167 -9.20 1.14 14.77
CA ALA A 167 -9.02 2.56 14.51
C ALA A 167 -7.67 2.76 13.83
N MET A 168 -7.63 3.71 12.89
CA MET A 168 -6.40 4.12 12.25
C MET A 168 -6.33 5.65 12.15
N TYR A 169 -5.12 6.17 12.15
CA TYR A 169 -4.84 7.58 11.90
C TYR A 169 -3.71 7.67 10.88
N THR A 170 -3.91 8.52 9.86
CA THR A 170 -2.90 8.75 8.83
C THR A 170 -2.66 10.24 8.65
N ARG A 171 -1.40 10.64 8.59
CA ARG A 171 -0.97 11.97 8.20
C ARG A 171 -0.21 11.88 6.88
N SER A 172 -0.72 12.57 5.86
CA SER A 172 -0.12 12.63 4.53
C SER A 172 0.39 14.03 4.20
N TYR A 173 1.44 14.06 3.40
CA TYR A 173 2.06 15.23 2.80
C TYR A 173 2.20 14.89 1.32
N ASN A 174 1.24 15.31 0.52
CA ASN A 174 1.18 15.01 -0.91
C ASN A 174 1.38 16.28 -1.71
#